data_AF-A0A258BEL7-F1
#
_entry.id   AF-A0A258BEL7-F1
#
_cell.length_a   1.000
_cell.length_b   1.000
_cell.length_c   1.000
_cell.angle_alpha   90.00
_cell.angle_beta   90.00
_cell.angle_gamma   90.00
#
_symmetry.space_group_name_H-M   'P 1'
#
loop_
_entity.id
_entity.type
_entity.pdbx_description
1 polymer ?
#
loop_
_entity_poly.entity_id
_entity_poly.type
_entity_poly.pdbx_seq_one_letter_code
_entity_poly.pdbx_strand_id
1 'polypeptide(L)'
;MTNFWPQSTYNTLAIGPDHQLLVTDDFLRTYLYRPELNLVPESCEAERALHQRLLENPRLLVSEGDILSMADEDIQENYRVWLRYREKLLAAPSLENFYMSLFRGEGVDVPPLFIAGLAQIFIRHILGEDCHPLDARMGEIFFRTQKITVLEDGVVMAADDEVVTHNAQAGETGNIMDLLKGKSLSMRSIDLDV
;
A
#
# COMPACT_ATOMS: atom_id res chain seq x y z
N MET A 1 14.65 11.02 -14.01
CA MET A 1 13.28 10.84 -13.51
C MET A 1 13.15 11.42 -12.11
N THR A 2 12.34 12.45 -11.94
CA THR A 2 12.02 12.99 -10.60
C THR A 2 11.07 12.01 -9.92
N ASN A 3 11.55 11.32 -8.89
CA ASN A 3 10.69 10.50 -8.04
C ASN A 3 10.10 11.37 -6.94
N PHE A 4 8.99 12.04 -7.23
CA PHE A 4 8.32 12.93 -6.28
C PHE A 4 7.54 12.18 -5.18
N TRP A 5 7.26 10.89 -5.35
CA TRP A 5 6.73 10.02 -4.30
C TRP A 5 7.66 8.84 -4.05
N PRO A 6 8.60 8.96 -3.10
CA PRO A 6 9.63 7.95 -2.87
C PRO A 6 9.11 6.54 -2.61
N GLN A 7 7.93 6.43 -2.00
CA GLN A 7 7.29 5.15 -1.66
C GLN A 7 6.51 4.53 -2.84
N SER A 8 6.34 5.27 -3.95
CA SER A 8 5.65 4.73 -5.12
C SER A 8 6.53 3.68 -5.81
N THR A 9 5.94 2.52 -6.06
CA THR A 9 6.57 1.42 -6.79
C THR A 9 6.45 1.56 -8.31
N TYR A 10 6.01 2.72 -8.81
CA TYR A 10 5.83 2.98 -10.25
C TYR A 10 7.06 2.62 -11.11
N ASN A 11 8.26 2.91 -10.62
CA ASN A 11 9.51 2.67 -11.37
C ASN A 11 9.89 1.19 -11.50
N THR A 12 9.19 0.29 -10.80
CA THR A 12 9.40 -1.15 -10.98
C THR A 12 8.53 -1.72 -12.10
N LEU A 13 7.58 -0.97 -12.63
CA LEU A 13 6.72 -1.40 -13.74
C LEU A 13 7.35 -1.10 -15.11
N ALA A 14 6.84 -1.75 -16.15
CA ALA A 14 7.17 -1.42 -17.54
C ALA A 14 5.97 -0.73 -18.20
N ILE A 15 6.23 0.13 -19.19
CA ILE A 15 5.20 0.77 -20.00
C ILE A 15 5.07 0.00 -21.32
N GLY A 16 3.86 -0.50 -21.59
CA GLY A 16 3.50 -1.22 -22.81
C GLY A 16 3.38 -0.31 -24.04
N PRO A 17 3.25 -0.89 -25.24
CA PRO A 17 3.13 -0.15 -26.49
C PRO A 17 1.84 0.67 -26.61
N ASP A 18 0.79 0.29 -25.87
CA ASP A 18 -0.49 0.98 -25.73
C ASP A 18 -0.49 1.98 -24.57
N HIS A 19 0.70 2.26 -24.00
CA HIS A 19 0.93 3.12 -22.85
C HIS A 19 0.35 2.56 -21.53
N GLN A 20 -0.09 1.30 -21.47
CA GLN A 20 -0.54 0.67 -20.22
C GLN A 20 0.61 0.14 -19.37
N LEU A 21 0.39 -0.02 -18.07
CA LEU A 21 1.40 -0.51 -17.15
C LEU A 21 1.42 -2.05 -17.12
N LEU A 22 2.61 -2.61 -17.30
CA LEU A 22 2.85 -4.05 -17.33
C LEU A 22 3.51 -4.50 -16.02
N VAL A 23 2.99 -5.59 -15.46
CA VAL A 23 3.53 -6.24 -14.25
C VAL A 23 4.88 -6.87 -14.55
N THR A 24 5.91 -6.47 -13.79
CA THR A 24 7.27 -7.02 -13.87
C THR A 24 7.56 -7.89 -12.64
N ASP A 25 8.67 -8.62 -12.70
CA ASP A 25 9.17 -9.35 -11.53
C ASP A 25 9.58 -8.41 -10.39
N ASP A 26 10.14 -7.23 -10.70
CA ASP A 26 10.54 -6.25 -9.69
C ASP A 26 9.34 -5.66 -8.95
N PHE A 27 8.23 -5.43 -9.66
CA PHE A 27 6.98 -5.00 -9.03
C PHE A 27 6.45 -6.05 -8.05
N LEU A 28 6.46 -7.33 -8.44
CA LEU A 28 6.04 -8.42 -7.56
C LEU A 28 6.93 -8.53 -6.31
N ARG A 29 8.25 -8.35 -6.45
CA ARG A 29 9.19 -8.35 -5.32
C ARG A 29 8.88 -7.26 -4.29
N THR A 30 8.34 -6.11 -4.70
CA THR A 30 8.04 -5.03 -3.74
C THR A 30 7.08 -5.46 -2.64
N TYR A 31 6.20 -6.42 -2.91
CA TYR A 31 5.27 -6.93 -1.92
C TYR A 31 5.95 -7.78 -0.85
N LEU A 32 7.03 -8.49 -1.21
CA LEU A 32 7.79 -9.32 -0.26
C LEU A 32 8.53 -8.46 0.77
N TYR A 33 8.86 -7.22 0.44
CA TYR A 33 9.48 -6.28 1.38
C TYR A 33 8.49 -5.58 2.31
N ARG A 34 7.19 -5.86 2.18
CA ARG A 34 6.19 -5.25 3.06
C ARG A 34 6.21 -5.91 4.44
N PRO A 35 5.87 -5.18 5.51
CA PRO A 35 5.89 -5.73 6.88
C PRO A 35 5.08 -7.02 7.06
N GLU A 36 4.02 -7.22 6.28
CA GLU A 36 3.14 -8.39 6.40
C GLU A 36 3.77 -9.69 5.84
N LEU A 37 4.81 -9.58 4.99
CA LEU A 37 5.48 -10.72 4.33
C LEU A 37 7.00 -10.73 4.53
N ASN A 38 7.56 -9.62 5.01
CA ASN A 38 8.99 -9.48 5.23
C ASN A 38 9.42 -10.36 6.40
N LEU A 39 10.56 -11.03 6.25
CA LEU A 39 11.06 -11.94 7.26
C LEU A 39 11.43 -11.20 8.54
N VAL A 40 11.12 -11.81 9.68
CA VAL A 40 11.54 -11.39 11.01
C VAL A 40 12.59 -12.37 11.58
N PRO A 41 13.36 -12.00 12.61
CA PRO A 41 14.33 -12.92 13.22
C PRO A 41 13.72 -14.26 13.64
N GLU A 42 12.46 -14.26 14.04
CA GLU A 42 11.68 -15.42 14.49
C GLU A 42 11.10 -16.25 13.34
N SER A 43 11.16 -15.78 12.08
CA SER A 43 10.63 -16.51 10.92
C SER A 43 11.24 -17.90 10.81
N CYS A 44 10.40 -18.89 10.58
CA CYS A 44 10.80 -20.30 10.51
C CYS A 44 11.57 -20.63 9.21
N GLU A 45 12.25 -21.78 9.16
CA GLU A 45 13.05 -22.18 7.99
C GLU A 45 12.21 -22.33 6.72
N ALA A 46 10.99 -22.86 6.83
CA ALA A 46 10.07 -23.04 5.71
C ALA A 46 9.66 -21.69 5.07
N GLU A 47 9.31 -20.71 5.91
CA GLU A 47 8.98 -19.36 5.47
C GLU A 47 10.17 -18.68 4.79
N ARG A 48 11.36 -18.74 5.41
CA ARG A 48 12.60 -18.19 4.83
C ARG A 48 12.91 -18.81 3.47
N ALA A 49 12.78 -20.14 3.36
CA ALA A 49 13.03 -20.86 2.11
C ALA A 49 12.04 -20.47 1.01
N LEU A 50 10.74 -20.36 1.33
CA LEU A 50 9.75 -19.91 0.36
C LEU A 50 9.99 -18.45 -0.06
N HIS A 51 10.24 -17.57 0.91
CA HIS A 51 10.50 -16.16 0.67
C HIS A 51 11.69 -15.97 -0.29
N GLN A 52 12.79 -16.69 -0.07
CA GLN A 52 13.95 -16.66 -0.96
C GLN A 52 13.60 -17.14 -2.38
N ARG A 53 12.91 -18.27 -2.50
CA ARG A 53 12.46 -18.80 -3.81
C ARG A 53 11.61 -17.79 -4.58
N LEU A 54 10.75 -17.05 -3.88
CA LEU A 54 9.91 -16.00 -4.48
C LEU A 54 10.70 -14.73 -4.81
N LEU A 55 11.72 -14.36 -4.05
CA LEU A 55 12.63 -13.27 -4.43
C LEU A 55 13.38 -13.60 -5.72
N GLU A 56 13.86 -14.84 -5.86
CA GLU A 56 14.56 -15.30 -7.06
C GLU A 56 13.60 -15.40 -8.26
N ASN A 57 12.45 -16.04 -8.08
CA ASN A 57 11.41 -16.21 -9.10
C ASN A 57 10.03 -15.75 -8.57
N PRO A 58 9.67 -14.46 -8.74
CA PRO A 58 8.41 -13.91 -8.20
C PRO A 58 7.14 -14.50 -8.82
N ARG A 59 7.25 -15.19 -9.96
CA ARG A 59 6.15 -15.88 -10.65
C ARG A 59 6.07 -17.38 -10.33
N LEU A 60 6.91 -17.87 -9.42
CA LEU A 60 6.91 -19.27 -9.00
C LEU A 60 5.54 -19.69 -8.47
N LEU A 61 5.03 -20.82 -8.96
CA LEU A 61 3.82 -21.45 -8.40
C LEU A 61 4.15 -21.99 -7.00
N VAL A 62 3.32 -21.62 -6.02
CA VAL A 62 3.45 -22.03 -4.62
C VAL A 62 2.28 -22.95 -4.30
N SER A 63 2.59 -24.11 -3.72
CA SER A 63 1.56 -25.07 -3.33
C SER A 63 1.02 -24.76 -1.93
N GLU A 64 -0.19 -25.22 -1.62
CA GLU A 64 -0.71 -25.11 -0.25
C GLU A 64 0.16 -25.86 0.76
N GLY A 65 0.84 -26.93 0.33
CA GLY A 65 1.80 -27.65 1.16
C GLY A 65 3.03 -26.81 1.55
N ASP A 66 3.50 -25.92 0.67
CA ASP A 66 4.55 -24.96 1.00
C ASP A 66 4.06 -24.00 2.10
N ILE A 67 2.80 -23.55 2.03
CA ILE A 67 2.21 -22.65 3.03
C ILE A 67 2.01 -23.35 4.37
N LEU A 68 1.38 -24.52 4.39
CA LEU A 68 1.13 -25.29 5.62
C LEU A 68 2.40 -25.74 6.35
N SER A 69 3.56 -25.69 5.68
CA SER A 69 4.85 -25.97 6.31
C SER A 69 5.38 -24.84 7.20
N MET A 70 4.82 -23.63 7.09
CA MET A 70 5.15 -22.50 7.94
C MET A 70 4.55 -22.68 9.35
N ALA A 71 5.27 -22.24 10.36
CA ALA A 71 4.87 -22.43 11.76
C ALA A 71 3.74 -21.48 12.22
N ASP A 72 3.63 -20.29 11.62
CA ASP A 72 2.72 -19.22 12.05
C ASP A 72 1.51 -19.13 11.12
N GLU A 73 0.30 -19.32 11.67
CA GLU A 73 -0.97 -19.31 10.92
C GLU A 73 -1.31 -17.92 10.34
N ASP A 74 -0.93 -16.83 11.01
CA ASP A 74 -1.19 -15.47 10.53
C ASP A 74 -0.30 -15.17 9.30
N ILE A 75 0.95 -15.63 9.35
CA ILE A 75 1.87 -15.53 8.20
C ILE A 75 1.37 -16.38 7.03
N GLN A 76 0.87 -17.59 7.29
CA GLN A 76 0.26 -18.41 6.24
C GLN A 76 -0.86 -17.65 5.52
N GLU A 77 -1.75 -17.00 6.28
CA GLU A 77 -2.85 -16.24 5.68
C GLU A 77 -2.36 -15.03 4.88
N ASN A 78 -1.36 -14.30 5.37
CA ASN A 78 -0.74 -13.20 4.61
C ASN A 78 -0.21 -13.68 3.26
N TYR A 79 0.47 -14.82 3.23
CA TYR A 79 0.94 -15.42 1.97
C TYR A 79 -0.23 -15.84 1.07
N ARG A 80 -1.31 -16.44 1.59
CA ARG A 80 -2.49 -16.81 0.79
C ARG A 80 -3.14 -15.58 0.15
N VAL A 81 -3.32 -14.50 0.91
CA VAL A 81 -3.87 -13.23 0.42
C VAL A 81 -3.00 -12.67 -0.71
N TRP A 82 -1.68 -12.62 -0.49
CA TRP A 82 -0.74 -12.17 -1.53
C TRP A 82 -0.75 -13.06 -2.76
N LEU A 83 -0.76 -14.38 -2.59
CA LEU A 83 -0.71 -15.36 -3.69
C LEU A 83 -1.93 -15.21 -4.59
N ARG A 84 -3.13 -15.11 -3.99
CA ARG A 84 -4.39 -14.88 -4.69
C ARG A 84 -4.38 -13.56 -5.46
N TYR A 85 -3.84 -12.50 -4.84
CA TYR A 85 -3.69 -11.20 -5.48
C TYR A 85 -2.70 -11.26 -6.67
N ARG A 86 -1.53 -11.88 -6.49
CA ARG A 86 -0.53 -12.08 -7.56
C ARG A 86 -1.12 -12.85 -8.74
N GLU A 87 -1.87 -13.92 -8.49
CA GLU A 87 -2.49 -14.71 -9.55
C GLU A 87 -3.39 -13.84 -10.43
N LYS A 88 -4.26 -13.03 -9.81
CA LYS A 88 -5.14 -12.11 -10.54
C LYS A 88 -4.35 -11.03 -11.31
N LEU A 89 -3.27 -10.50 -10.72
CA LEU A 89 -2.36 -9.56 -11.40
C LEU A 89 -1.74 -10.17 -12.66
N LEU A 90 -1.22 -11.40 -12.56
CA LEU A 90 -0.55 -12.09 -13.66
C LEU A 90 -1.51 -12.56 -14.76
N ALA A 91 -2.77 -12.79 -14.43
CA ALA A 91 -3.80 -13.15 -15.39
C ALA A 91 -4.26 -11.95 -16.24
N ALA A 92 -4.09 -10.72 -15.74
CA ALA A 92 -4.48 -9.52 -16.45
C ALA A 92 -3.43 -9.10 -17.49
N PRO A 93 -3.84 -8.58 -18.66
CA PRO A 93 -2.90 -8.11 -19.69
C PRO A 93 -2.16 -6.82 -19.30
N SER A 94 -2.70 -6.07 -18.33
CA SER A 94 -2.10 -4.84 -17.79
C SER A 94 -2.63 -4.55 -16.39
N LEU A 95 -1.97 -3.64 -15.69
CA LEU A 95 -2.34 -3.21 -14.35
C LEU A 95 -3.68 -2.46 -14.34
N GLU A 96 -3.96 -1.68 -15.38
CA GLU A 96 -5.23 -0.98 -15.59
C GLU A 96 -6.37 -1.98 -15.80
N ASN A 97 -6.17 -3.01 -16.62
CA ASN A 97 -7.17 -4.05 -16.84
C ASN A 97 -7.43 -4.84 -15.55
N PHE A 98 -6.38 -5.14 -14.78
CA PHE A 98 -6.52 -5.74 -13.45
C PHE A 98 -7.36 -4.84 -12.54
N TYR A 99 -7.01 -3.57 -12.40
CA TYR A 99 -7.73 -2.63 -11.53
C TYR A 99 -9.20 -2.49 -11.92
N MET A 100 -9.49 -2.36 -13.22
CA MET A 100 -10.87 -2.29 -13.70
C MET A 100 -11.65 -3.59 -13.47
N SER A 101 -10.99 -4.75 -13.45
CA SER A 101 -11.63 -6.03 -13.18
C SER A 101 -12.13 -6.15 -11.73
N LEU A 102 -11.48 -5.47 -10.77
CA LEU A 102 -11.84 -5.51 -9.35
C LEU A 102 -13.27 -5.03 -9.09
N PHE A 103 -13.80 -4.14 -9.95
CA PHE A 103 -15.09 -3.48 -9.75
C PHE A 103 -16.21 -4.02 -10.64
N ARG A 104 -15.96 -5.08 -11.43
CA ARG A 104 -16.97 -5.68 -12.33
C ARG A 104 -17.74 -6.87 -11.74
N GLY A 105 -17.33 -7.38 -10.57
CA GLY A 105 -17.91 -8.57 -9.92
C GLY A 105 -18.81 -8.26 -8.72
N GLU A 106 -19.12 -9.29 -7.93
CA GLU A 106 -20.00 -9.21 -6.74
C GLU A 106 -19.34 -8.54 -5.52
N GLY A 107 -18.08 -8.10 -5.63
CA GLY A 107 -17.36 -7.41 -4.57
C GLY A 107 -15.85 -7.40 -4.81
N VAL A 108 -15.15 -6.58 -4.03
CA VAL A 108 -13.69 -6.45 -4.11
C VAL A 108 -13.02 -7.38 -3.08
N ASP A 109 -12.50 -8.51 -3.56
CA ASP A 109 -11.71 -9.48 -2.77
C ASP A 109 -10.20 -9.20 -2.88
N VAL A 110 -9.81 -7.97 -2.56
CA VAL A 110 -8.41 -7.52 -2.52
C VAL A 110 -8.27 -6.55 -1.34
N PRO A 111 -7.17 -6.63 -0.55
CA PRO A 111 -6.92 -5.69 0.53
C PRO A 111 -7.02 -4.23 0.05
N PRO A 112 -7.77 -3.34 0.76
CA PRO A 112 -7.92 -1.94 0.36
C PRO A 112 -6.59 -1.20 0.16
N LEU A 113 -5.57 -1.57 0.94
CA LEU A 113 -4.23 -1.02 0.84
C LEU A 113 -3.57 -1.27 -0.54
N PHE A 114 -3.83 -2.42 -1.16
CA PHE A 114 -3.29 -2.71 -2.49
C PHE A 114 -3.99 -1.84 -3.55
N ILE A 115 -5.29 -1.62 -3.41
CA ILE A 115 -6.07 -0.75 -4.30
C ILE A 115 -5.56 0.71 -4.21
N ALA A 116 -5.32 1.21 -2.99
CA ALA A 116 -4.76 2.53 -2.78
C ALA A 116 -3.36 2.68 -3.39
N GLY A 117 -2.52 1.65 -3.27
CA GLY A 117 -1.20 1.62 -3.92
C GLY A 117 -1.29 1.68 -5.45
N LEU A 118 -2.25 0.96 -6.06
CA LEU A 118 -2.51 1.04 -7.49
C LEU A 118 -3.00 2.42 -7.91
N ALA A 119 -3.89 3.05 -7.14
CA ALA A 119 -4.33 4.41 -7.40
C ALA A 119 -3.15 5.40 -7.43
N GLN A 120 -2.24 5.32 -6.45
CA GLN A 120 -1.01 6.13 -6.45
C GLN A 120 -0.17 5.90 -7.70
N ILE A 121 0.02 4.65 -8.12
CA ILE A 121 0.77 4.28 -9.33
C ILE A 121 0.12 4.90 -10.59
N PHE A 122 -1.20 4.84 -10.71
CA PHE A 122 -1.89 5.41 -11.88
C PHE A 122 -1.82 6.93 -11.90
N ILE A 123 -2.00 7.61 -10.76
CA ILE A 123 -1.80 9.06 -10.71
C ILE A 123 -0.35 9.42 -11.06
N ARG A 124 0.63 8.65 -10.56
CA ARG A 124 2.04 8.84 -10.91
C ARG A 124 2.27 8.69 -12.42
N HIS A 125 1.59 7.75 -13.05
CA HIS A 125 1.64 7.53 -14.48
C HIS A 125 1.04 8.70 -15.26
N ILE A 126 -0.16 9.14 -14.88
CA ILE A 126 -0.90 10.23 -15.52
C ILE A 126 -0.14 11.57 -15.45
N LEU A 127 0.50 11.85 -14.32
CA LEU A 127 1.24 13.10 -14.11
C LEU A 127 2.56 13.18 -14.90
N GLY A 128 3.07 12.06 -15.41
CA GLY A 128 4.28 12.04 -16.25
C GLY A 128 5.56 12.45 -15.51
N GLU A 129 6.61 12.75 -16.28
CA GLU A 129 7.93 13.14 -15.72
C GLU A 129 8.04 14.64 -15.42
N ASP A 130 7.40 15.47 -16.24
CA ASP A 130 7.44 16.94 -16.15
C ASP A 130 6.28 17.51 -15.31
N CYS A 131 5.89 16.79 -14.26
CA CYS A 131 4.80 17.18 -13.37
C CYS A 131 5.14 18.46 -12.61
N HIS A 132 4.23 19.44 -12.62
CA HIS A 132 4.35 20.60 -11.75
C HIS A 132 4.20 20.17 -10.27
N PRO A 133 5.00 20.70 -9.32
CA PRO A 133 4.94 20.25 -7.92
C PRO A 133 3.56 20.39 -7.26
N LEU A 134 2.77 21.40 -7.65
CA LEU A 134 1.40 21.56 -7.16
C LEU A 134 0.46 20.47 -7.68
N ASP A 135 0.65 20.01 -8.91
CA ASP A 135 -0.16 18.93 -9.49
C ASP A 135 0.14 17.60 -8.81
N ALA A 136 1.42 17.36 -8.49
CA ALA A 136 1.82 16.24 -7.66
C ALA A 136 1.13 16.31 -6.29
N ARG A 137 1.15 17.46 -5.61
CA ARG A 137 0.48 17.60 -4.31
C ARG A 137 -1.04 17.40 -4.40
N MET A 138 -1.69 17.93 -5.43
CA MET A 138 -3.13 17.73 -5.66
C MET A 138 -3.47 16.26 -5.95
N GLY A 139 -2.60 15.57 -6.70
CA GLY A 139 -2.78 14.16 -7.03
C GLY A 139 -2.85 13.24 -5.81
N GLU A 140 -2.32 13.66 -4.66
CA GLU A 140 -2.36 12.84 -3.44
C GLU A 140 -3.79 12.63 -2.90
N ILE A 141 -4.75 13.47 -3.28
CA ILE A 141 -6.16 13.34 -2.86
C ILE A 141 -6.78 12.00 -3.27
N PHE A 142 -6.24 11.35 -4.32
CA PHE A 142 -6.78 10.11 -4.86
C PHE A 142 -6.36 8.85 -4.10
N PHE A 143 -5.33 8.94 -3.26
CA PHE A 143 -4.77 7.75 -2.59
C PHE A 143 -4.43 7.96 -1.12
N ARG A 144 -4.44 9.19 -0.60
CA ARG A 144 -4.25 9.44 0.84
C ARG A 144 -5.50 9.04 1.62
N THR A 145 -5.28 8.28 2.69
CA THR A 145 -6.32 7.84 3.61
C THR A 145 -7.05 9.04 4.21
N GLN A 146 -8.38 9.01 4.13
CA GLN A 146 -9.24 10.00 4.79
C GLN A 146 -9.84 9.37 6.04
N LYS A 147 -9.77 10.10 7.15
CA LYS A 147 -10.48 9.79 8.38
C LYS A 147 -11.90 10.31 8.27
N ILE A 148 -12.87 9.42 8.41
CA ILE A 148 -14.30 9.74 8.34
C ILE A 148 -14.87 9.71 9.75
N THR A 149 -15.53 10.80 10.15
CA THR A 149 -16.27 10.90 11.40
C THR A 149 -17.72 11.28 11.09
N VAL A 150 -18.68 10.68 11.80
CA VAL A 150 -20.09 11.04 11.73
C VAL A 150 -20.45 11.73 13.03
N LEU A 151 -20.86 13.00 12.95
CA LEU A 151 -21.28 13.78 14.10
C LEU A 151 -22.67 13.36 14.58
N GLU A 152 -23.05 13.78 15.80
CA GLU A 152 -24.32 13.41 16.44
C GLU A 152 -25.56 13.86 15.63
N ASP A 153 -25.44 14.91 14.83
CA ASP A 153 -26.49 15.43 13.94
C ASP A 153 -26.53 14.74 12.56
N GLY A 154 -25.68 13.74 12.34
CA GLY A 154 -25.57 12.97 11.10
C GLY A 154 -24.68 13.61 10.02
N VAL A 155 -23.98 14.69 10.33
CA VAL A 155 -23.00 15.30 9.41
C VAL A 155 -21.78 14.38 9.27
N VAL A 156 -21.40 14.07 8.03
CA VAL A 156 -20.19 13.30 7.72
C VAL A 156 -19.04 14.26 7.45
N MET A 157 -17.98 14.14 8.24
CA MET A 157 -16.73 14.86 8.05
C MET A 157 -15.65 13.93 7.52
N ALA A 158 -14.84 14.45 6.60
CA ALA A 158 -13.67 13.78 6.07
C ALA A 158 -12.45 14.69 6.23
N ALA A 159 -11.37 14.14 6.77
CA ALA A 159 -10.11 14.86 6.89
C ALA A 159 -8.94 13.91 6.59
N ASP A 160 -7.84 14.47 6.08
CA ASP A 160 -6.64 13.68 5.80
C ASP A 160 -6.07 13.07 7.09
N ASP A 161 -5.85 11.75 7.08
CA ASP A 161 -5.48 11.01 8.28
C ASP A 161 -4.12 11.42 8.86
N GLU A 162 -3.13 11.70 8.00
CA GLU A 162 -1.82 12.17 8.46
C GLU A 162 -1.93 13.57 9.07
N VAL A 163 -2.72 14.47 8.48
CA VAL A 163 -2.93 15.83 9.02
C VAL A 163 -3.62 15.76 10.38
N VAL A 164 -4.67 14.96 10.51
CA VAL A 164 -5.38 14.75 11.78
C VAL A 164 -4.43 14.15 12.83
N THR A 165 -3.68 13.11 12.46
CA THR A 165 -2.74 12.45 13.37
C THR A 165 -1.62 13.41 13.80
N HIS A 166 -1.08 14.20 12.88
CA HIS A 166 -0.06 15.21 13.20
C HIS A 166 -0.60 16.27 14.17
N ASN A 167 -1.78 16.82 13.90
CA ASN A 167 -2.41 17.82 14.76
C ASN A 167 -2.79 17.26 16.12
N ALA A 168 -3.19 15.99 16.20
CA ALA A 168 -3.49 15.32 17.46
C ALA A 168 -2.24 15.09 18.34
N GLN A 169 -1.07 14.98 17.71
CA GLN A 169 0.21 14.85 18.40
C GLN A 169 0.82 16.19 18.81
N ALA A 170 0.49 17.28 18.12
CA ALA A 170 0.93 18.62 18.46
C ALA A 170 0.07 19.19 19.61
N GLY A 171 0.66 19.38 20.80
CA GLY A 171 -0.02 20.10 21.88
C GLY A 171 -0.34 21.57 21.51
N GLU A 172 -1.14 22.24 22.34
CA GLU A 172 -1.61 23.65 22.19
C GLU A 172 -0.50 24.70 21.97
N THR A 173 0.78 24.33 22.04
CA THR A 173 1.94 25.23 21.94
C THR A 173 2.96 24.81 20.87
N GLY A 174 2.54 24.18 19.78
CA GLY A 174 3.38 24.03 18.59
C GLY A 174 4.62 23.13 18.72
N ASN A 175 4.96 22.52 17.59
CA ASN A 175 5.90 21.41 17.39
C ASN A 175 7.36 21.65 17.88
N ILE A 176 7.77 22.90 18.12
CA ILE A 176 9.17 23.21 18.50
C ILE A 176 9.53 22.63 19.88
N MET A 177 8.59 22.62 20.83
CA MET A 177 8.89 22.14 22.19
C MET A 177 8.89 20.61 22.30
N ASP A 178 8.13 19.92 21.43
CA ASP A 178 8.05 18.45 21.39
C ASP A 178 9.27 17.83 20.70
N LEU A 179 9.81 18.49 19.67
CA LEU A 179 11.10 18.15 19.07
C LEU A 179 12.26 18.27 20.08
N LEU A 180 12.16 19.19 21.05
CA LEU A 180 13.19 19.40 22.08
C LEU A 180 13.10 18.43 23.26
N LYS A 181 11.97 17.75 23.46
CA LYS A 181 11.68 16.98 24.68
C LYS A 181 11.76 15.46 24.56
N GLY A 182 12.08 14.89 23.40
CA GLY A 182 12.46 13.48 23.24
C GLY A 182 11.69 12.48 24.11
N LYS A 183 10.52 12.04 23.64
CA LYS A 183 9.57 11.07 24.26
C LYS A 183 8.69 11.59 25.40
N SER A 184 7.38 11.65 25.12
CA SER A 184 6.35 10.82 25.76
C SER A 184 4.98 11.24 25.21
N LEU A 185 4.26 10.38 24.49
CA LEU A 185 2.89 10.69 24.06
C LEU A 185 1.95 9.53 24.42
N SER A 186 1.04 9.84 25.34
CA SER A 186 -0.25 9.17 25.49
C SER A 186 -1.18 9.74 24.41
N MET A 187 -1.73 8.89 23.55
CA MET A 187 -2.70 9.30 22.53
C MET A 187 -4.02 9.73 23.18
N ARG A 188 -4.46 10.97 22.92
CA ARG A 188 -5.86 11.39 23.16
C ARG A 188 -6.67 11.18 21.87
N SER A 189 -7.91 10.72 22.00
CA SER A 189 -8.89 10.78 20.91
C SER A 189 -9.33 12.23 20.72
N ILE A 190 -9.21 12.74 19.51
CA ILE A 190 -9.74 14.05 19.12
C ILE A 190 -10.84 13.80 18.10
N ASP A 191 -12.03 14.32 18.43
CA ASP A 191 -13.11 14.55 17.47
C ASP A 191 -12.75 15.77 16.62
N LEU A 192 -13.07 15.72 15.33
CA LEU A 192 -12.82 16.82 14.39
C LEU A 192 -13.71 18.02 14.80
N ASP A 193 -13.11 19.04 15.41
CA ASP A 193 -13.78 20.30 15.78
C ASP A 193 -13.30 21.46 14.88
N VAL A 194 -14.20 22.37 14.52
CA VAL A 194 -13.98 23.49 13.55
C VAL A 194 -13.55 24.78 14.24
#